data_AF-A0A4R2NGM0-F1
#
_entry.id   AF-A0A4R2NGM0-F1
#
_cell.length_a   1.000
_cell.length_b   1.000
_cell.length_c   1.000
_cell.angle_alpha   90.00
_cell.angle_beta   90.00
_cell.angle_gamma   90.00
#
_symmetry.space_group_name_H-M   'P 1'
#
loop_
_entity.id
_entity.type
_entity.pdbx_description
1 polymer ?
#
loop_
_entity_poly.entity_id
_entity_poly.type
_entity_poly.pdbx_seq_one_letter_code
_entity_poly.pdbx_strand_id
1 'polypeptide(L)'
;MAKKSSCLLILLLLVLMTGCWDQIEIEERGFEIGVAIDLSKDVPELVESGSELAKDNGRFALTDQFVAPGGLGGQSQQQSVGGGQKPFFNITAQGNSMFEATRDMAVKTSRTPYAEQLKVVITSAKAANTPYNVLDLFLRDNEMRRNIKVLISKGRAVDVLNISPKNEKVPSIALDSITNNVDKNTAMVPDIRIGDIHENLLKT
;
A
#
# COMPACT_ATOMS: atom_id res chain seq x y z
N MET A 1 -34.27 12.26 46.64
CA MET A 1 -34.01 12.45 45.20
C MET A 1 -32.53 12.70 44.89
N ALA A 2 -31.81 13.51 45.67
CA ALA A 2 -30.39 13.82 45.44
C ALA A 2 -29.44 12.59 45.32
N LYS A 3 -29.64 11.53 46.12
CA LYS A 3 -28.81 10.30 46.05
C LYS A 3 -28.98 9.52 44.73
N LYS A 4 -30.19 9.49 44.16
CA LYS A 4 -30.47 8.83 42.87
C LYS A 4 -29.89 9.63 41.70
N SER A 5 -29.98 10.96 41.74
CA SER A 5 -29.34 11.86 40.76
C SER A 5 -27.82 11.80 40.81
N SER A 6 -27.22 11.69 42.00
CA SER A 6 -25.78 11.56 42.17
C SER A 6 -25.25 10.23 41.61
N CYS A 7 -25.94 9.11 41.86
CA CYS A 7 -25.59 7.83 41.23
C CYS A 7 -25.69 7.86 39.70
N LEU A 8 -26.71 8.54 39.15
CA LEU A 8 -26.88 8.67 37.70
C LEU A 8 -25.74 9.49 37.06
N LEU A 9 -25.29 10.55 37.74
CA LEU A 9 -24.18 11.40 37.29
C LEU A 9 -22.85 10.64 37.32
N ILE A 10 -22.61 9.84 38.35
CA ILE A 10 -21.41 8.99 38.46
C ILE A 10 -21.40 7.91 37.38
N LEU A 11 -22.56 7.30 37.09
CA LEU A 11 -22.69 6.31 36.01
C LEU A 11 -22.40 6.94 34.63
N LEU A 12 -22.88 8.17 34.39
CA LEU A 12 -22.60 8.93 33.17
C LEU A 12 -21.10 9.23 33.01
N LEU A 13 -20.42 9.61 34.10
CA LEU A 13 -18.97 9.87 34.11
C LEU A 13 -18.15 8.61 33.83
N LEU A 14 -18.58 7.44 34.31
CA LEU A 14 -17.92 6.16 34.02
C LEU A 14 -18.02 5.76 32.54
N VAL A 15 -19.16 6.04 31.90
CA VAL A 15 -19.34 5.82 30.45
C VAL A 15 -18.47 6.78 29.63
N LEU A 16 -18.23 8.00 30.12
CA LEU A 16 -17.36 8.98 29.45
C LEU A 16 -15.85 8.67 29.60
N MET A 17 -15.46 7.71 30.44
CA MET A 17 -14.05 7.31 30.60
C MET A 17 -13.61 6.13 29.72
N THR A 18 -14.48 5.56 28.88
CA THR A 18 -14.09 4.50 27.93
C THR A 18 -13.50 5.09 26.63
N GLY A 19 -12.29 5.63 26.70
CA GLY A 19 -11.66 6.41 25.61
C GLY A 19 -10.77 5.65 24.62
N CYS A 20 -10.54 4.34 24.78
CA CYS A 20 -9.56 3.59 23.97
C CYS A 20 -10.16 2.39 23.21
N TRP A 21 -11.43 2.45 22.81
CA TRP A 21 -12.10 1.32 22.13
C TRP A 21 -11.57 1.01 20.71
N ASP A 22 -10.85 1.94 20.09
CA ASP A 22 -10.38 1.82 18.69
C ASP A 22 -8.86 1.98 18.56
N GLN A 23 -8.12 1.68 19.63
CA GLN A 23 -6.67 1.77 19.62
C GLN A 23 -6.06 0.52 18.95
N ILE A 24 -5.28 0.74 17.90
CA ILE A 24 -4.42 -0.27 17.27
C ILE A 24 -2.97 0.11 17.55
N GLU A 25 -2.24 -0.77 18.23
CA GLU A 25 -0.83 -0.56 18.59
C GLU A 25 0.08 -0.51 17.35
N ILE A 26 1.21 0.20 17.45
CA ILE A 26 2.13 0.40 16.33
C ILE A 26 2.74 -0.93 15.87
N GLU A 27 2.95 -1.85 16.80
CA GLU A 27 3.51 -3.17 16.61
C GLU A 27 2.56 -4.11 15.86
N GLU A 28 1.26 -3.84 15.96
CA GLU A 28 0.17 -4.55 15.26
C GLU A 28 -0.11 -3.99 13.87
N ARG A 29 0.47 -2.83 13.52
CA ARG A 29 0.35 -2.21 12.19
C ARG A 29 1.35 -2.79 11.19
N GLY A 30 0.85 -3.10 10.01
CA GLY A 30 1.62 -3.44 8.82
C GLY A 30 1.84 -2.19 7.98
N PHE A 31 2.97 -1.52 8.16
CA PHE A 31 3.29 -0.30 7.42
C PHE A 31 3.48 -0.60 5.93
N GLU A 32 2.51 -0.16 5.14
CA GLU A 32 2.53 -0.26 3.69
C GLU A 32 3.19 0.99 3.10
N ILE A 33 4.23 0.80 2.28
CA ILE A 33 5.05 1.90 1.74
C ILE A 33 4.95 1.99 0.21
N GLY A 34 4.54 0.91 -0.46
CA GLY A 34 4.31 0.93 -1.89
C GLY A 34 3.34 -0.14 -2.34
N VAL A 35 2.68 0.13 -3.45
CA VAL A 35 1.71 -0.77 -4.08
C VAL A 35 2.07 -1.00 -5.53
N ALA A 36 1.92 -2.23 -6.00
CA ALA A 36 1.96 -2.59 -7.40
C ALA A 36 0.59 -3.12 -7.85
N ILE A 37 0.08 -2.57 -8.96
CA ILE A 37 -1.19 -2.95 -9.58
C ILE A 37 -0.89 -3.60 -10.92
N ASP A 38 -1.22 -4.87 -11.04
CA ASP A 38 -1.10 -5.67 -12.24
C ASP A 38 -2.45 -6.29 -12.61
N LEU A 39 -2.56 -6.85 -13.81
CA LEU A 39 -3.67 -7.75 -14.13
C LEU A 39 -3.36 -9.12 -13.52
N SER A 40 -4.35 -9.78 -12.90
CA SER A 40 -4.12 -11.05 -12.18
C SER A 40 -3.49 -12.12 -13.06
N LYS A 41 -3.87 -12.19 -14.34
CA LYS A 41 -3.30 -13.13 -15.32
C LYS A 41 -1.80 -12.92 -15.61
N ASP A 42 -1.28 -11.72 -15.38
CA ASP A 42 0.12 -11.38 -15.64
C ASP A 42 1.01 -11.68 -14.41
N VAL A 43 0.43 -12.13 -13.28
CA VAL A 43 1.16 -12.49 -12.06
C VAL A 43 1.19 -14.03 -11.90
N PRO A 44 2.32 -14.69 -12.22
CA PRO A 44 2.42 -16.15 -12.23
C PRO A 44 2.08 -16.81 -10.90
N GLU A 45 2.48 -16.21 -9.78
CA GLU A 45 2.22 -16.72 -8.44
C GLU A 45 0.71 -16.93 -8.18
N LEU A 46 -0.13 -16.03 -8.69
CA LEU A 46 -1.59 -16.16 -8.57
C LEU A 46 -2.15 -17.20 -9.53
N VAL A 47 -1.62 -17.29 -10.75
CA VAL A 47 -2.04 -18.27 -11.76
C VAL A 47 -1.68 -19.70 -11.33
N GLU A 48 -0.50 -19.89 -10.74
CA GLU A 48 0.00 -21.18 -10.24
C GLU A 48 -0.71 -21.64 -8.97
N SER A 49 -1.19 -20.71 -8.14
CA SER A 49 -1.99 -21.03 -6.94
C SER A 49 -3.34 -21.69 -7.23
N GLY A 50 -3.70 -21.88 -8.51
CA GLY A 50 -4.95 -22.52 -8.93
C GLY A 50 -6.18 -21.64 -8.72
N SER A 51 -5.97 -20.39 -8.32
CA SER A 51 -7.01 -19.38 -8.17
C SER A 51 -7.85 -19.28 -9.45
N GLU A 52 -9.09 -19.77 -9.42
CA GLU A 52 -10.00 -19.68 -10.57
C GLU A 52 -10.20 -18.23 -11.02
N LEU A 53 -10.10 -17.33 -10.06
CA LEU A 53 -10.12 -15.88 -10.23
C LEU A 53 -8.93 -15.36 -11.08
N ALA A 54 -7.78 -16.03 -11.13
CA ALA A 54 -6.64 -15.59 -11.96
C ALA A 54 -6.83 -15.88 -13.47
N LYS A 55 -7.79 -16.74 -13.82
CA LYS A 55 -8.06 -17.17 -15.21
C LYS A 55 -9.04 -16.26 -15.95
N ASP A 56 -9.76 -15.40 -15.24
CA ASP A 56 -10.74 -14.49 -15.83
C ASP A 56 -10.10 -13.14 -16.22
N ASN A 57 -10.50 -12.59 -17.37
CA ASN A 57 -9.76 -11.58 -18.11
C ASN A 57 -9.85 -10.14 -17.56
N GLY A 58 -10.37 -9.94 -16.34
CA GLY A 58 -10.68 -8.61 -15.80
C GLY A 58 -10.31 -8.35 -14.34
N ARG A 59 -9.62 -9.29 -13.67
CA ARG A 59 -9.25 -9.14 -12.25
C ARG A 59 -7.89 -8.49 -12.09
N PHE A 60 -7.75 -7.74 -11.00
CA PHE A 60 -6.52 -7.06 -10.64
C PHE A 60 -5.74 -7.84 -9.59
N ALA A 61 -4.42 -7.81 -9.71
CA ALA A 61 -3.49 -8.20 -8.67
C ALA A 61 -2.98 -6.93 -7.97
N LEU A 62 -3.14 -6.89 -6.67
CA LEU A 62 -2.65 -5.85 -5.78
C LEU A 62 -1.49 -6.43 -4.98
N THR A 63 -0.29 -5.90 -5.16
CA THR A 63 0.88 -6.31 -4.39
C THR A 63 1.30 -5.17 -3.46
N ASP A 64 1.20 -5.41 -2.16
CA ASP A 64 1.52 -4.43 -1.13
C ASP A 64 2.91 -4.72 -0.58
N GLN A 65 3.75 -3.68 -0.53
CA GLN A 65 5.08 -3.71 0.05
C GLN A 65 5.03 -3.22 1.49
N PHE A 66 5.17 -4.19 2.40
CA PHE A 66 5.23 -3.94 3.83
C PHE A 66 6.67 -3.81 4.29
N VAL A 67 6.88 -2.92 5.26
CA VAL A 67 8.16 -2.79 5.96
C VAL A 67 8.29 -3.91 6.99
N ALA A 68 9.46 -4.56 7.00
CA ALA A 68 9.86 -5.49 8.04
C ALA A 68 10.78 -4.76 9.04
N PRO A 69 10.30 -4.42 10.26
CA PRO A 69 11.12 -3.70 11.24
C PRO A 69 12.43 -4.41 11.58
N GLY A 70 12.40 -5.75 11.63
CA GLY A 70 13.58 -6.58 11.93
C GLY A 70 14.74 -6.41 10.93
N GLY A 71 14.47 -6.04 9.67
CA GLY A 71 15.50 -5.80 8.66
C GLY A 71 16.01 -4.35 8.60
N LEU A 72 15.31 -3.40 9.24
CA LEU A 72 15.72 -1.98 9.25
C LEU A 72 16.85 -1.70 10.23
N GLY A 73 16.97 -2.46 11.31
CA GLY A 73 17.95 -2.26 12.40
C GLY A 73 19.39 -2.70 12.08
N GLY A 74 19.64 -3.39 10.95
CA GLY A 74 20.99 -3.82 10.57
C GLY A 74 21.83 -2.66 10.04
N GLN A 75 22.95 -2.35 10.70
CA GLN A 75 24.02 -1.52 10.15
C GLN A 75 24.49 -2.09 8.80
N SER A 76 24.78 -1.17 7.88
CA SER A 76 25.48 -1.37 6.62
C SER A 76 26.37 -2.63 6.54
N GLN A 77 25.83 -3.73 6.01
CA GLN A 77 26.64 -4.80 5.42
C GLN A 77 25.97 -5.26 4.13
N GLN A 78 26.50 -4.71 3.04
CA GLN A 78 26.96 -5.44 1.87
C GLN A 78 26.50 -6.90 1.79
N GLN A 79 25.67 -7.17 0.79
CA GLN A 79 25.41 -8.47 0.15
C GLN A 79 25.74 -9.71 1.00
N SER A 80 24.72 -10.40 1.48
CA SER A 80 24.83 -11.82 1.78
C SER A 80 23.81 -12.59 0.95
N VAL A 81 24.34 -13.27 -0.06
CA VAL A 81 23.84 -14.55 -0.56
C VAL A 81 23.73 -15.46 0.68
N GLY A 82 22.50 -15.68 1.17
CA GLY A 82 22.21 -16.53 2.32
C GLY A 82 21.96 -15.76 3.64
N GLY A 83 20.68 -15.60 3.99
CA GLY A 83 20.26 -15.51 5.40
C GLY A 83 20.05 -14.13 6.04
N GLY A 84 20.24 -13.01 5.34
CA GLY A 84 19.86 -11.68 5.85
C GLY A 84 18.38 -11.38 5.63
N GLN A 85 17.61 -11.05 6.68
CA GLN A 85 16.21 -10.64 6.53
C GLN A 85 16.09 -9.39 5.66
N LYS A 86 15.32 -9.46 4.58
CA LYS A 86 14.98 -8.28 3.77
C LYS A 86 14.23 -7.27 4.66
N PRO A 87 14.52 -5.96 4.55
CA PRO A 87 13.82 -4.91 5.31
C PRO A 87 12.38 -4.65 4.82
N PHE A 88 11.92 -5.42 3.83
CA PHE A 88 10.58 -5.40 3.30
C PHE A 88 10.16 -6.80 2.87
N PHE A 89 8.85 -7.01 2.77
CA PHE A 89 8.25 -8.16 2.10
C PHE A 89 7.05 -7.68 1.28
N ASN A 90 6.76 -8.41 0.20
CA ASN A 90 5.67 -8.10 -0.69
C ASN A 90 4.62 -9.20 -0.55
N ILE A 91 3.35 -8.84 -0.37
CA ILE A 91 2.23 -9.78 -0.37
C ILE A 91 1.33 -9.44 -1.53
N THR A 92 0.86 -10.45 -2.26
CA THR A 92 -0.05 -10.26 -3.40
C THR A 92 -1.46 -10.78 -3.08
N ALA A 93 -2.43 -9.92 -3.30
CA ALA A 93 -3.85 -10.19 -3.22
C ALA A 93 -4.54 -9.94 -4.57
N GLN A 94 -5.77 -10.42 -4.71
CA GLN A 94 -6.48 -10.35 -5.98
C GLN A 94 -7.99 -10.15 -5.79
N GLY A 95 -8.60 -9.44 -6.74
CA GLY A 95 -10.03 -9.12 -6.69
C GLY A 95 -10.54 -8.55 -8.01
N ASN A 96 -11.88 -8.46 -8.16
CA ASN A 96 -12.50 -7.75 -9.28
C ASN A 96 -12.40 -6.23 -9.15
N SER A 97 -12.15 -5.76 -7.93
CA SER A 97 -11.91 -4.35 -7.61
C SER A 97 -10.72 -4.25 -6.67
N MET A 98 -10.14 -3.05 -6.59
CA MET A 98 -9.10 -2.74 -5.61
C MET A 98 -9.58 -3.01 -4.18
N PHE A 99 -10.84 -2.67 -3.85
CA PHE A 99 -11.44 -2.96 -2.54
C PHE A 99 -11.56 -4.46 -2.23
N GLU A 100 -11.92 -5.29 -3.22
CA GLU A 100 -11.95 -6.75 -3.05
C GLU A 100 -10.54 -7.29 -2.83
N ALA A 101 -9.55 -6.78 -3.56
CA ALA A 101 -8.14 -7.15 -3.39
C ALA A 101 -7.61 -6.74 -2.01
N THR A 102 -7.91 -5.53 -1.51
CA THR A 102 -7.55 -5.10 -0.15
C THR A 102 -8.21 -5.99 0.92
N ARG A 103 -9.46 -6.42 0.70
CA ARG A 103 -10.14 -7.35 1.63
C ARG A 103 -9.51 -8.74 1.62
N ASP A 104 -9.09 -9.23 0.46
CA ASP A 104 -8.31 -10.47 0.33
C ASP A 104 -6.92 -10.33 0.99
N MET A 105 -6.30 -9.14 0.88
CA MET A 105 -5.02 -8.83 1.53
C MET A 105 -5.12 -8.95 3.05
N ALA A 106 -6.19 -8.45 3.65
CA ALA A 106 -6.41 -8.50 5.10
C ALA A 106 -6.40 -9.93 5.67
N VAL A 107 -6.70 -10.95 4.86
CA VAL A 107 -6.64 -12.37 5.27
C VAL A 107 -5.22 -12.93 5.17
N LYS A 108 -4.37 -12.32 4.34
CA LYS A 108 -2.99 -12.79 4.06
C LYS A 108 -1.94 -12.14 4.96
N THR A 109 -2.25 -11.03 5.59
CA THR A 109 -1.35 -10.35 6.54
C THR A 109 -1.71 -10.70 7.99
N SER A 110 -0.70 -10.83 8.85
CA SER A 110 -0.90 -10.98 10.29
C SER A 110 -1.11 -9.64 11.02
N ARG A 111 -0.80 -8.53 10.35
CA ARG A 111 -0.88 -7.17 10.87
C ARG A 111 -1.86 -6.36 10.05
N THR A 112 -2.62 -5.48 10.69
CA THR A 112 -3.57 -4.60 9.99
C THR A 112 -2.82 -3.72 9.01
N PRO A 113 -3.13 -3.77 7.69
CA PRO A 113 -2.53 -2.88 6.70
C PRO A 113 -2.70 -1.43 7.14
N TYR A 114 -1.64 -0.64 6.94
CA TYR A 114 -1.65 0.76 7.30
C TYR A 114 -0.99 1.58 6.19
N ALA A 115 -1.83 2.16 5.34
CA ALA A 115 -1.43 2.82 4.09
C ALA A 115 -1.14 4.32 4.24
N GLU A 116 -1.24 4.89 5.45
CA GLU A 116 -0.95 6.31 5.68
C GLU A 116 0.48 6.73 5.28
N GLN A 117 1.42 5.79 5.28
CA GLN A 117 2.81 6.05 4.87
C GLN A 117 3.10 5.64 3.43
N LEU A 118 2.09 5.25 2.66
CA LEU A 118 2.21 4.89 1.26
C LEU A 118 2.87 6.03 0.48
N LYS A 119 3.96 5.72 -0.24
CA LYS A 119 4.73 6.70 -1.02
C LYS A 119 4.45 6.61 -2.50
N VAL A 120 4.36 5.38 -3.03
CA VAL A 120 4.26 5.13 -4.46
C VAL A 120 3.19 4.09 -4.76
N VAL A 121 2.42 4.35 -5.82
CA VAL A 121 1.54 3.39 -6.46
C VAL A 121 2.06 3.17 -7.87
N ILE A 122 2.41 1.93 -8.19
CA ILE A 122 2.96 1.53 -9.47
C ILE A 122 1.89 0.72 -10.18
N THR A 123 1.46 1.16 -11.35
CA THR A 123 0.53 0.39 -12.18
C THR A 123 1.24 -0.11 -13.43
N SER A 124 0.98 -1.34 -13.87
CA SER A 124 1.45 -1.74 -15.19
C SER A 124 0.65 -1.02 -16.27
N ALA A 125 1.30 -0.72 -17.40
CA ALA A 125 0.63 -0.07 -18.53
C ALA A 125 -0.61 -0.85 -19.00
N LYS A 126 -0.62 -2.19 -18.85
CA LYS A 126 -1.80 -3.01 -19.13
C LYS A 126 -2.95 -2.73 -18.16
N ALA A 127 -2.67 -2.69 -16.85
CA ALA A 127 -3.68 -2.40 -15.83
C ALA A 127 -4.19 -0.94 -15.92
N ALA A 128 -3.33 0.01 -16.24
CA ALA A 128 -3.70 1.42 -16.42
C ALA A 128 -4.62 1.67 -17.63
N ASN A 129 -4.47 0.87 -18.70
CA ASN A 129 -5.30 0.99 -19.91
C ASN A 129 -6.67 0.30 -19.81
N THR A 130 -6.99 -0.26 -18.65
CA THR A 130 -8.28 -0.92 -18.41
C THR A 130 -9.37 0.15 -18.23
N PRO A 131 -10.63 -0.08 -18.66
CA PRO A 131 -11.72 0.87 -18.45
C PRO A 131 -12.09 1.11 -16.97
N TYR A 132 -11.60 0.27 -16.06
CA TYR A 132 -11.85 0.42 -14.63
C TYR A 132 -10.86 1.40 -14.00
N ASN A 133 -11.36 2.23 -13.07
CA ASN A 133 -10.53 3.17 -12.34
C ASN A 133 -9.65 2.44 -11.31
N VAL A 134 -8.42 2.08 -11.71
CA VAL A 134 -7.42 1.47 -10.83
C VAL A 134 -7.02 2.39 -9.66
N LEU A 135 -7.33 3.69 -9.75
CA LEU A 135 -7.03 4.67 -8.73
C LEU A 135 -8.21 4.92 -7.75
N ASP A 136 -9.36 4.27 -7.94
CA ASP A 136 -10.59 4.54 -7.15
C ASP A 136 -10.37 4.33 -5.65
N LEU A 137 -9.67 3.26 -5.27
CA LEU A 137 -9.33 2.98 -3.87
C LEU A 137 -8.54 4.14 -3.25
N PHE A 138 -7.50 4.59 -3.94
CA PHE A 138 -6.59 5.61 -3.42
C PHE A 138 -7.20 7.01 -3.34
N LEU A 139 -8.28 7.25 -4.08
CA LEU A 139 -9.02 8.51 -4.08
C LEU A 139 -10.13 8.54 -3.02
N ARG A 140 -10.69 7.37 -2.66
CA ARG A 140 -11.88 7.27 -1.82
C ARG A 140 -11.59 6.83 -0.39
N ASP A 141 -10.51 6.10 -0.16
CA ASP A 141 -10.12 5.63 1.16
C ASP A 141 -9.56 6.77 2.01
N ASN A 142 -9.94 6.82 3.29
CA ASN A 142 -9.55 7.88 4.22
C ASN A 142 -8.10 7.76 4.72
N GLU A 143 -7.46 6.60 4.58
CA GLU A 143 -6.05 6.40 4.95
C GLU A 143 -5.09 6.99 3.89
N MET A 144 -5.60 7.25 2.69
CA MET A 144 -4.78 7.57 1.51
C MET A 144 -4.40 9.04 1.47
N ARG A 145 -3.10 9.32 1.35
CA ARG A 145 -2.58 10.68 1.29
C ARG A 145 -2.55 11.19 -0.16
N ARG A 146 -2.93 12.45 -0.37
CA ARG A 146 -2.85 13.10 -1.70
C ARG A 146 -1.43 13.15 -2.29
N ASN A 147 -0.39 13.04 -1.47
CA ASN A 147 1.01 13.10 -1.89
C ASN A 147 1.58 11.76 -2.39
N ILE A 148 0.77 10.71 -2.47
CA ILE A 148 1.19 9.44 -3.07
C ILE A 148 1.55 9.69 -4.54
N LYS A 149 2.73 9.25 -4.97
CA LYS A 149 3.17 9.33 -6.37
C LYS A 149 2.63 8.16 -7.18
N VAL A 150 2.20 8.42 -8.40
CA VAL A 150 1.72 7.39 -9.32
C VAL A 150 2.76 7.18 -10.42
N LEU A 151 3.17 5.93 -10.60
CA LEU A 151 4.16 5.50 -11.59
C LEU A 151 3.55 4.44 -12.51
N ILE A 152 3.95 4.44 -13.79
CA ILE A 152 3.51 3.44 -14.76
C ILE A 152 4.71 2.59 -15.18
N SER A 153 4.63 1.27 -14.98
CA SER A 153 5.61 0.30 -15.45
C SER A 153 5.25 -0.19 -16.85
N LYS A 154 6.25 -0.30 -17.74
CA LYS A 154 6.08 -0.97 -19.05
C LYS A 154 5.87 -2.48 -18.90
N GLY A 155 6.52 -3.07 -17.88
CA GLY A 155 6.39 -4.47 -17.52
C GLY A 155 5.40 -4.67 -16.38
N ARG A 156 5.57 -5.77 -15.64
CA ARG A 156 4.79 -6.00 -14.42
C ARG A 156 5.20 -5.00 -13.35
N ALA A 157 4.24 -4.45 -12.62
CA ALA A 157 4.51 -3.53 -11.52
C ALA A 157 5.16 -4.26 -10.34
N VAL A 158 4.78 -5.51 -10.07
CA VAL A 158 5.36 -6.34 -9.00
C VAL A 158 6.88 -6.52 -9.14
N ASP A 159 7.38 -6.61 -10.37
CA ASP A 159 8.83 -6.74 -10.62
C ASP A 159 9.59 -5.52 -10.13
N VAL A 160 9.01 -4.32 -10.25
CA VAL A 160 9.63 -3.08 -9.80
C VAL A 160 9.78 -3.06 -8.27
N LEU A 161 8.77 -3.56 -7.54
CA LEU A 161 8.81 -3.68 -6.08
C LEU A 161 9.71 -4.81 -5.57
N ASN A 162 10.15 -5.72 -6.44
CA ASN A 162 11.07 -6.81 -6.09
C ASN A 162 12.55 -6.45 -6.30
N ILE A 163 12.85 -5.36 -7.00
CA ILE A 163 14.22 -4.89 -7.21
C ILE A 163 14.79 -4.43 -5.88
N SER A 164 15.94 -4.95 -5.44
CA SER A 164 16.65 -4.43 -4.27
C SER A 164 17.64 -3.33 -4.69
N PRO A 165 17.33 -2.04 -4.44
CA PRO A 165 18.26 -0.96 -4.76
C PRO A 165 19.51 -1.02 -3.88
N LYS A 166 20.64 -0.52 -4.37
CA LYS A 166 21.91 -0.49 -3.60
C LYS A 166 21.93 0.62 -2.55
N ASN A 167 21.28 1.74 -2.84
CA ASN A 167 21.38 2.96 -2.04
C ASN A 167 20.30 3.06 -0.96
N GLU A 168 19.25 2.24 -1.07
CA GLU A 168 18.08 2.31 -0.21
C GLU A 168 17.66 0.90 0.23
N LYS A 169 17.07 0.79 1.41
CA LYS A 169 16.65 -0.49 1.97
C LYS A 169 15.35 -1.00 1.32
N VAL A 170 14.45 -0.08 1.00
CA VAL A 170 13.10 -0.37 0.52
C VAL A 170 12.93 0.18 -0.91
N PRO A 171 12.48 -0.64 -1.87
CA PRO A 171 12.35 -0.25 -3.28
C PRO A 171 11.44 0.97 -3.48
N SER A 172 10.31 1.00 -2.78
CA SER A 172 9.35 2.11 -2.85
C SER A 172 9.91 3.45 -2.40
N ILE A 173 10.75 3.45 -1.35
CA ILE A 173 11.45 4.64 -0.87
C ILE A 173 12.47 5.11 -1.91
N ALA A 174 13.19 4.16 -2.54
CA ALA A 174 14.12 4.49 -3.60
C ALA A 174 13.42 5.15 -4.80
N LEU A 175 12.26 4.65 -5.20
CA LEU A 175 11.46 5.22 -6.29
C LEU A 175 10.95 6.62 -5.94
N ASP A 176 10.47 6.82 -4.71
CA ASP A 176 10.05 8.14 -4.22
C ASP A 176 11.20 9.15 -4.33
N SER A 177 12.39 8.78 -3.84
CA SER A 177 13.62 9.58 -3.89
C SER A 177 14.11 9.83 -5.33
N ILE A 178 14.06 8.83 -6.21
CA ILE A 178 14.45 8.97 -7.62
C ILE A 178 13.54 9.99 -8.32
N THR A 179 12.23 9.92 -8.07
CA THR A 179 11.26 10.79 -8.72
C THR A 179 11.41 12.25 -8.28
N ASN A 180 11.92 12.51 -7.06
CA ASN A 180 12.24 13.87 -6.60
C ASN A 180 13.42 14.51 -7.36
N ASN A 181 14.21 13.75 -8.11
CA ASN A 181 15.37 14.27 -8.84
C ASN A 181 15.03 14.84 -10.23
N VAL A 182 13.75 15.04 -10.55
CA VAL A 182 13.31 15.56 -11.86
C VAL A 182 14.00 16.88 -12.23
N ASP A 183 14.25 17.76 -11.25
CA ASP A 183 14.94 19.04 -11.46
C ASP A 183 16.41 18.88 -11.88
N LYS A 184 16.98 17.69 -11.73
CA LYS A 184 18.37 17.38 -12.07
C LYS A 184 18.54 16.78 -13.45
N ASN A 185 17.47 16.35 -14.11
CA ASN A 185 17.55 15.68 -15.41
C ASN A 185 16.31 15.91 -16.26
N THR A 186 16.50 16.49 -17.45
CA THR A 186 15.42 16.76 -18.41
C THR A 186 14.83 15.50 -19.05
N ALA A 187 15.50 14.35 -18.94
CA ALA A 187 14.96 13.06 -19.41
C ALA A 187 13.94 12.45 -18.44
N MET A 188 13.85 12.96 -17.20
CA MET A 188 12.87 12.51 -16.22
C MET A 188 11.53 13.19 -16.47
N VAL A 189 10.46 12.40 -16.39
CA VAL A 189 9.09 12.91 -16.43
C VAL A 189 8.75 13.55 -15.08
N PRO A 190 8.01 14.67 -15.04
CA PRO A 190 7.48 15.24 -13.78
C PRO A 190 6.77 14.20 -12.92
N ASP A 191 6.93 14.29 -11.60
CA ASP A 191 6.16 13.48 -10.67
C ASP A 191 4.68 13.84 -10.77
N ILE A 192 3.81 12.83 -10.83
CA ILE A 192 2.37 13.00 -10.76
C ILE A 192 1.89 12.39 -9.45
N ARG A 193 1.17 13.18 -8.65
CA ARG A 193 0.60 12.72 -7.39
C ARG A 193 -0.87 12.40 -7.57
N ILE A 194 -1.39 11.56 -6.69
CA ILE A 194 -2.82 11.22 -6.67
C ILE A 194 -3.69 12.48 -6.49
N GLY A 195 -3.24 13.45 -5.70
CA GLY A 195 -3.91 14.74 -5.57
C GLY A 195 -4.03 15.49 -6.89
N ASP A 196 -2.98 15.49 -7.71
CA ASP A 196 -2.97 16.19 -9.01
C ASP A 196 -3.91 15.49 -10.01
N ILE A 197 -3.93 14.15 -9.99
CA ILE A 197 -4.86 13.35 -10.81
C ILE A 197 -6.29 13.66 -10.40
N HIS A 198 -6.58 13.67 -9.10
CA HIS A 198 -7.92 13.98 -8.59
C HIS A 198 -8.37 15.37 -9.04
N GLU A 199 -7.51 16.38 -8.92
CA GLU A 199 -7.83 17.74 -9.36
C GLU A 199 -8.14 17.80 -10.86
N ASN A 200 -7.38 17.08 -11.69
CA ASN A 200 -7.62 17.01 -13.13
C ASN A 200 -8.94 16.31 -13.49
N LEU A 201 -9.31 15.26 -12.75
CA LEU A 201 -10.59 14.56 -12.95
C LEU A 201 -11.80 15.44 -12.62
N LEU A 202 -11.69 16.35 -11.65
CA LEU A 202 -12.77 17.27 -11.27
C LEU A 202 -12.95 18.45 -12.25
N LYS A 203 -11.94 18.75 -13.06
CA LYS A 203 -11.96 19.85 -14.04
C LYS A 203 -12.57 19.44 -15.38
N THR A 204 -12.82 18.15 -15.59
CA THR A 204 -13.41 17.59 -16.83
C THR A 204 -14.93 17.51 -16.70
#